data_AF-A0A6L7XQ19-F1
#
_entry.id   AF-A0A6L7XQ19-F1
#
_cell.length_a   1.000
_cell.length_b   1.000
_cell.length_c   1.000
_cell.angle_alpha   90.00
_cell.angle_beta   90.00
_cell.angle_gamma   90.00
#
_symmetry.space_group_name_H-M   'P 1'
#
loop_
_entity.id
_entity.type
_entity.pdbx_description
1 polymer ?
#
loop_
_entity_poly.entity_id
_entity_poly.type
_entity_poly.pdbx_seq_one_letter_code
_entity_poly.pdbx_strand_id
1 'polypeptide(L)'
;MAKFRSPKPPERQAREVTGALVSLGALRRNPARPASLRTVDNYRDCLLQVARRIAADGRELRDLTPETADAYLQSRAGELGQKSLDMHRQALQAMLAHVSRRLPPGSRLEVGRSERPGGHRRRASTPAHVRRV
;
A
#
# COMPACT_ATOMS: atom_id res chain seq x y z
N MET A 1 -30.10 -16.20 7.75
CA MET A 1 -30.10 -14.80 7.25
C MET A 1 -28.69 -14.25 7.36
N ALA A 2 -27.97 -14.10 6.24
CA ALA A 2 -26.68 -13.42 6.22
C ALA A 2 -26.92 -11.95 6.58
N LYS A 3 -26.28 -11.46 7.65
CA LYS A 3 -26.35 -10.06 8.03
C LYS A 3 -25.71 -9.25 6.90
N PHE A 4 -26.51 -8.56 6.09
CA PHE A 4 -26.04 -7.55 5.16
C PHE A 4 -25.46 -6.40 5.99
N ARG A 5 -24.19 -6.55 6.38
CA ARG A 5 -23.43 -5.47 6.97
C ARG A 5 -23.05 -4.56 5.82
N SER A 6 -23.61 -3.36 5.78
CA SER A 6 -23.16 -2.34 4.82
C SER A 6 -21.64 -2.20 4.93
N PRO A 7 -20.92 -2.22 3.80
CA PRO A 7 -19.47 -2.15 3.83
C PRO A 7 -19.05 -0.87 4.55
N LYS A 8 -18.06 -0.97 5.43
CA LYS A 8 -17.54 0.19 6.17
C LYS A 8 -17.06 1.26 5.18
N PRO A 9 -17.13 2.56 5.53
CA PRO A 9 -16.59 3.60 4.65
C PRO A 9 -15.08 3.36 4.41
N PRO A 10 -14.59 3.58 3.18
CA PRO A 10 -13.24 3.17 2.77
C PRO A 10 -12.15 3.87 3.58
N GLU A 11 -12.38 5.13 3.99
CA GLU A 11 -11.49 5.87 4.89
C GLU A 11 -11.30 5.11 6.19
N ARG A 12 -12.40 4.69 6.84
CA ARG A 12 -12.38 3.97 8.11
C ARG A 12 -11.67 2.63 7.97
N GLN A 13 -11.93 1.89 6.90
CA GLN A 13 -11.25 0.63 6.64
C GLN A 13 -9.72 0.83 6.57
N ALA A 14 -9.26 1.82 5.80
CA ALA A 14 -7.84 2.12 5.68
C ALA A 14 -7.21 2.55 7.02
N ARG A 15 -7.92 3.36 7.84
CA ARG A 15 -7.47 3.73 9.20
C ARG A 15 -7.29 2.48 10.08
N GLU A 16 -8.29 1.62 10.12
CA GLU A 16 -8.30 0.42 10.96
C GLU A 16 -7.22 -0.58 10.55
N VAL A 17 -7.07 -0.84 9.25
CA VAL A 17 -6.04 -1.75 8.72
C VAL A 17 -4.65 -1.20 9.03
N THR A 18 -4.40 0.08 8.78
CA THR A 18 -3.07 0.67 9.03
C THR A 18 -2.75 0.69 10.53
N GLY A 19 -3.75 1.01 11.38
CA GLY A 19 -3.60 0.91 12.83
C GLY A 19 -3.25 -0.50 13.30
N ALA A 20 -3.91 -1.53 12.75
CA ALA A 20 -3.57 -2.92 13.02
C ALA A 20 -2.14 -3.27 12.58
N LEU A 21 -1.69 -2.80 11.41
CA LEU A 21 -0.32 -3.01 10.94
C LEU A 21 0.73 -2.35 11.84
N VAL A 22 0.43 -1.16 12.39
CA VAL A 22 1.29 -0.50 13.37
C VAL A 22 1.36 -1.32 14.67
N SER A 23 0.22 -1.74 15.20
CA SER A 23 0.15 -2.55 16.44
C SER A 23 0.85 -3.90 16.30
N LEU A 24 0.77 -4.52 15.12
CA LEU A 24 1.46 -5.78 14.80
C LEU A 24 2.97 -5.59 14.51
N GLY A 25 3.46 -4.35 14.47
CA GLY A 25 4.85 -4.04 14.15
C GLY A 25 5.24 -4.26 12.69
N ALA A 26 4.28 -4.54 11.81
CA ALA A 26 4.51 -4.88 10.40
C ALA A 26 5.13 -3.73 9.57
N LEU A 27 4.97 -2.48 10.03
CA LEU A 27 5.50 -1.29 9.35
C LEU A 27 6.86 -0.81 9.90
N ARG A 28 7.43 -1.54 10.86
CA ARG A 28 8.66 -1.12 11.55
C ARG A 28 9.86 -1.64 10.77
N ARG A 29 10.72 -0.72 10.32
CA ARG A 29 12.02 -1.09 9.70
C ARG A 29 13.02 -1.61 10.73
N ASN A 30 12.93 -1.13 11.97
CA ASN A 30 13.79 -1.53 13.07
C ASN A 30 12.90 -1.90 14.27
N PRO A 31 13.03 -3.11 14.85
CA PRO A 31 12.22 -3.55 15.99
C PRO A 31 12.39 -2.69 17.25
N ALA A 32 13.49 -1.93 17.36
CA ALA A 32 13.72 -0.98 18.46
C ALA A 32 13.08 0.39 18.24
N ARG A 33 12.52 0.68 17.05
CA ARG A 33 11.92 2.00 16.75
C ARG A 33 10.50 1.88 16.20
N PRO A 34 9.56 2.76 16.58
CA PRO A 34 8.23 2.75 16.00
C PRO A 34 8.29 3.09 14.50
N ALA A 35 7.24 2.72 13.75
CA ALA A 35 7.11 3.11 12.36
C ALA A 35 6.98 4.64 12.25
N SER A 36 7.54 5.24 11.20
CA SER A 36 7.43 6.69 10.99
C SER A 36 6.01 7.07 10.58
N LEU A 37 5.54 8.24 11.00
CA LEU A 37 4.21 8.76 10.61
C LEU A 37 4.06 8.79 9.09
N ARG A 38 5.09 9.23 8.37
CA ARG A 38 5.11 9.24 6.91
C ARG A 38 4.92 7.85 6.29
N THR A 39 5.49 6.81 6.89
CA THR A 39 5.29 5.42 6.44
C THR A 39 3.85 4.99 6.64
N VAL A 40 3.29 5.29 7.81
CA VAL A 40 1.90 4.99 8.16
C VAL A 40 0.94 5.69 7.19
N ASP A 41 1.15 6.98 6.93
CA ASP A 41 0.32 7.76 6.02
C ASP A 41 0.42 7.27 4.58
N ASN A 42 1.64 6.99 4.08
CA ASN A 42 1.81 6.43 2.74
C ASN A 42 1.05 5.11 2.56
N TYR A 43 1.09 4.23 3.55
CA TYR A 43 0.40 2.94 3.49
C TYR A 43 -1.11 3.13 3.57
N ARG A 44 -1.57 4.02 4.44
CA ARG A 44 -2.98 4.37 4.58
C ARG A 44 -3.54 4.93 3.28
N ASP A 45 -2.83 5.84 2.63
CA ASP A 45 -3.26 6.47 1.38
C ASP A 45 -3.34 5.45 0.24
N CYS A 46 -2.42 4.49 0.19
CA CYS A 46 -2.50 3.38 -0.76
C CYS A 46 -3.72 2.48 -0.47
N LEU A 47 -3.91 2.07 0.78
CA LEU A 47 -5.05 1.24 1.18
C LEU A 47 -6.38 1.96 0.97
N LEU A 48 -6.43 3.28 1.14
CA LEU A 48 -7.61 4.09 0.86
C LEU A 48 -7.96 4.08 -0.63
N GLN A 49 -6.96 4.23 -1.51
CA GLN A 49 -7.17 4.16 -2.96
C GLN A 49 -7.68 2.79 -3.40
N VAL A 50 -7.14 1.71 -2.81
CA VAL A 50 -7.65 0.36 -3.03
C VAL A 50 -9.09 0.25 -2.54
N ALA A 51 -9.37 0.65 -1.29
CA ALA A 51 -10.68 0.55 -0.67
C ALA A 51 -11.77 1.27 -1.48
N ARG A 52 -11.46 2.47 -1.99
CA ARG A 52 -12.38 3.24 -2.84
C ARG A 52 -12.71 2.53 -4.14
N ARG A 53 -11.75 1.82 -4.73
CA ARG A 53 -11.97 1.08 -5.98
C ARG A 53 -12.86 -0.14 -5.76
N ILE A 54 -12.54 -0.95 -4.75
CA ILE A 54 -13.26 -2.21 -4.48
C ILE A 54 -14.63 -1.98 -3.82
N ALA A 55 -14.84 -0.80 -3.21
CA ALA A 55 -16.14 -0.40 -2.70
C ALA A 55 -17.19 -0.31 -3.82
N ALA A 56 -16.78 0.00 -5.06
CA ALA A 56 -17.68 -0.05 -6.22
C ALA A 56 -18.22 -1.47 -6.49
N ASP A 57 -17.43 -2.49 -6.13
CA ASP A 57 -17.79 -3.91 -6.25
C ASP A 57 -18.46 -4.44 -4.96
N GLY A 58 -18.76 -3.57 -3.98
CA GLY A 58 -19.35 -3.94 -2.69
C GLY A 58 -18.40 -4.72 -1.76
N ARG A 59 -17.09 -4.71 -2.01
CA ARG A 59 -16.08 -5.46 -1.24
C ARG A 59 -15.36 -4.59 -0.22
N GLU A 60 -14.86 -5.20 0.85
CA GLU A 60 -13.97 -4.53 1.82
C GLU A 60 -12.50 -4.92 1.61
N LEU A 61 -11.57 -4.11 2.16
CA LEU A 61 -10.12 -4.40 2.11
C LEU A 61 -9.77 -5.79 2.67
N ARG A 62 -10.49 -6.24 3.70
CA ARG A 62 -10.25 -7.54 4.34
C ARG A 62 -10.72 -8.72 3.50
N ASP A 63 -11.57 -8.47 2.50
CA ASP A 63 -12.06 -9.49 1.57
C ASP A 63 -11.14 -9.70 0.37
N LEU A 64 -10.06 -8.92 0.25
CA LEU A 64 -9.04 -9.13 -0.76
C LEU A 64 -8.29 -10.45 -0.53
N THR A 65 -8.00 -11.13 -1.63
CA THR A 65 -7.09 -12.27 -1.71
C THR A 65 -5.84 -11.86 -2.49
N PRO A 66 -4.72 -12.61 -2.40
CA PRO A 66 -3.53 -12.34 -3.19
C PRO A 66 -3.83 -12.17 -4.68
N GLU A 67 -4.67 -13.03 -5.25
CA GLU A 67 -5.02 -13.03 -6.67
C GLU A 67 -5.76 -11.74 -7.05
N THR A 68 -6.72 -11.31 -6.22
CA THR A 68 -7.47 -10.06 -6.48
C THR A 68 -6.61 -8.81 -6.24
N ALA A 69 -5.61 -8.89 -5.36
CA ALA A 69 -4.65 -7.81 -5.14
C ALA A 69 -3.69 -7.67 -6.33
N ASP A 70 -3.22 -8.78 -6.89
CA ASP A 70 -2.39 -8.80 -8.09
C ASP A 70 -3.16 -8.26 -9.30
N ALA A 71 -4.40 -8.70 -9.51
CA ALA A 71 -5.27 -8.16 -10.56
C ALA A 71 -5.50 -6.65 -10.42
N TYR A 72 -5.71 -6.16 -9.18
CA TYR A 72 -5.80 -4.72 -8.91
C TYR A 72 -4.50 -4.00 -9.31
N LEU A 73 -3.34 -4.50 -8.89
CA LEU A 73 -2.04 -3.88 -9.20
C LEU A 73 -1.78 -3.84 -10.71
N GLN A 74 -2.09 -4.92 -11.42
CA GLN A 74 -1.99 -5.00 -12.88
C GLN A 74 -2.89 -3.95 -13.56
N SER A 75 -4.15 -3.85 -13.15
CA SER A 75 -5.08 -2.85 -13.71
C SER A 75 -4.60 -1.39 -13.52
N ARG A 76 -3.76 -1.13 -12.52
CA ARG A 76 -3.23 0.19 -12.19
C ARG A 76 -1.82 0.44 -12.72
N ALA A 77 -1.18 -0.56 -13.33
CA ALA A 77 0.20 -0.44 -13.81
C ALA A 77 0.38 0.63 -14.92
N GLY A 78 -0.67 0.91 -15.70
CA GLY A 78 -0.70 2.00 -16.69
C GLY A 78 -1.02 3.39 -16.09
N GLU A 79 -1.67 3.42 -14.92
CA GLU A 79 -2.11 4.65 -14.24
C GLU A 79 -1.15 5.14 -13.15
N LEU A 80 -0.36 4.22 -12.59
CA LEU A 80 0.58 4.48 -11.51
C LEU A 80 2.01 4.36 -12.04
N GLY A 81 2.88 5.26 -11.62
CA GLY A 81 4.32 5.08 -11.84
C GLY A 81 4.87 3.93 -10.98
N GLN A 82 6.01 3.34 -11.38
CA GLN A 82 6.63 2.19 -10.70
C GLN A 82 6.77 2.35 -9.19
N LYS A 83 7.11 3.55 -8.70
CA LYS A 83 7.24 3.83 -7.25
C LYS A 83 5.90 3.75 -6.52
N SER A 84 4.84 4.29 -7.11
CA SER A 84 3.50 4.24 -6.53
C SER A 84 2.97 2.81 -6.57
N LEU A 85 3.22 2.08 -7.65
CA LEU A 85 2.87 0.68 -7.79
C LEU A 85 3.56 -0.18 -6.71
N ASP A 86 4.86 0.03 -6.48
CA ASP A 86 5.59 -0.68 -5.43
C ASP A 86 5.05 -0.33 -4.03
N MET A 87 4.67 0.92 -3.79
CA MET A 87 4.04 1.31 -2.52
C MET A 87 2.69 0.61 -2.31
N HIS A 88 1.85 0.52 -3.35
CA HIS A 88 0.58 -0.20 -3.28
C HIS A 88 0.81 -1.69 -3.03
N ARG A 89 1.78 -2.31 -3.73
CA ARG A 89 2.17 -3.71 -3.51
C ARG A 89 2.58 -3.96 -2.07
N GLN A 90 3.47 -3.13 -1.53
CA GLN A 90 3.93 -3.29 -0.14
C GLN A 90 2.80 -3.14 0.88
N ALA A 91 1.91 -2.16 0.68
CA ALA A 91 0.78 -1.94 1.58
C ALA A 91 -0.23 -3.10 1.55
N LEU A 92 -0.57 -3.58 0.34
CA LEU A 92 -1.44 -4.75 0.15
C LEU A 92 -0.82 -6.01 0.72
N GLN A 93 0.48 -6.24 0.48
CA GLN A 93 1.20 -7.39 1.00
C GLN A 93 1.22 -7.39 2.54
N ALA A 94 1.53 -6.25 3.16
CA ALA A 94 1.54 -6.13 4.62
C ALA A 94 0.15 -6.43 5.21
N MET A 95 -0.91 -5.89 4.61
CA MET A 95 -2.28 -6.20 5.00
C MET A 95 -2.61 -7.69 4.85
N LEU A 96 -2.33 -8.29 3.68
CA LEU A 96 -2.67 -9.68 3.40
C LEU A 96 -1.91 -10.67 4.29
N ALA A 97 -0.64 -10.37 4.61
CA ALA A 97 0.18 -11.21 5.47
C ALA A 97 -0.22 -11.10 6.96
N HIS A 98 -0.46 -9.88 7.45
CA HIS A 98 -0.60 -9.64 8.89
C HIS A 98 -2.06 -9.46 9.35
N VAL A 99 -2.91 -8.81 8.56
CA VAL A 99 -4.29 -8.48 8.95
C VAL A 99 -5.26 -9.56 8.48
N SER A 100 -5.23 -9.88 7.19
CA SER A 100 -6.12 -10.91 6.63
C SER A 100 -5.56 -12.33 6.80
N ARG A 101 -4.25 -12.48 7.01
CA ARG A 101 -3.53 -13.76 7.08
C ARG A 101 -3.82 -14.68 5.88
N ARG A 102 -4.02 -14.07 4.71
CA ARG A 102 -4.31 -14.73 3.43
C ARG A 102 -3.07 -14.91 2.56
N LEU A 103 -1.93 -14.37 3.00
CA LEU A 103 -0.65 -14.53 2.35
C LEU A 103 0.34 -15.17 3.35
N PRO A 104 1.00 -16.29 3.01
CA PRO A 104 1.97 -16.90 3.90
C PRO A 104 3.13 -15.95 4.22
N PRO A 105 3.71 -16.02 5.42
CA PRO A 105 4.88 -15.23 5.77
C PRO A 105 6.02 -15.53 4.77
N GLY A 106 6.60 -14.49 4.19
CA GLY A 106 7.66 -14.59 3.18
C GLY A 106 7.18 -14.65 1.73
N SER A 107 5.89 -14.89 1.48
CA SER A 107 5.32 -14.82 0.13
C SER A 107 5.17 -13.37 -0.33
N ARG A 108 5.25 -13.14 -1.64
CA ARG A 108 5.18 -11.81 -2.26
C ARG A 108 4.06 -11.77 -3.30
N LEU A 109 3.40 -10.63 -3.39
CA LEU A 109 2.48 -10.32 -4.47
C LEU A 109 3.26 -10.13 -5.78
N GLU A 110 2.75 -10.68 -6.87
CA GLU A 110 3.37 -10.52 -8.18
C GLU A 110 3.04 -9.13 -8.73
N VAL A 111 4.09 -8.36 -9.01
CA VAL A 111 3.94 -7.05 -9.65
C VAL A 111 4.45 -7.13 -11.08
N GLY A 112 3.53 -6.89 -12.02
CA GLY A 112 3.87 -6.59 -13.41
C GLY A 112 4.68 -5.29 -13.51
N ARG A 113 5.51 -5.16 -14.54
CA ARG A 113 6.26 -3.91 -14.79
C ARG A 113 5.26 -2.78 -15.06
N SER A 114 5.50 -1.58 -14.52
CA SER A 114 4.67 -0.42 -14.87
C SER A 114 4.85 -0.09 -16.34
N GLU A 115 3.77 0.19 -17.05
CA GLU A 115 3.80 0.56 -18.47
C GLU A 115 4.32 1.99 -18.69
N ARG A 116 4.48 2.77 -17.62
CA ARG A 116 5.07 4.11 -17.66
C ARG A 116 6.60 4.06 -17.58
N PRO A 117 7.33 4.70 -18.49
CA PRO A 117 8.77 4.84 -18.36
C PRO A 117 9.12 5.63 -17.09
N GLY A 118 9.87 5.00 -16.19
CA GLY A 118 10.33 5.58 -14.93
C GLY A 118 11.38 6.67 -15.16
N GLY A 119 10.93 7.88 -15.51
CA GLY A 119 11.78 9.06 -15.67
C GLY A 119 12.23 9.66 -14.34
N HIS A 120 12.97 8.93 -13.50
CA HIS A 120 13.75 9.54 -12.42
C HIS A 120 15.02 10.15 -13.00
N ARG A 121 14.90 11.29 -13.67
CA ARG A 121 16.06 12.16 -13.94
C ARG A 121 16.51 12.69 -12.59
N ARG A 122 17.50 12.02 -11.96
CA ARG A 122 18.21 12.58 -10.81
C ARG A 122 18.73 13.94 -11.29
N ARG A 123 18.15 15.04 -10.80
CA ARG A 123 18.86 16.31 -10.89
C ARG A 123 20.08 16.11 -10.01
N ALA A 124 21.24 15.87 -10.62
CA ALA A 124 22.49 16.07 -9.95
C ALA A 124 22.47 17.53 -9.50
N SER A 125 22.32 17.78 -8.20
CA SER A 125 22.62 19.09 -7.65
C SER A 125 24.06 19.38 -8.04
N THR A 126 24.26 20.36 -8.91
CA THR A 126 25.59 20.87 -9.20
C THR A 126 26.20 21.34 -7.87
N PRO A 127 27.45 20.96 -7.55
CA PRO A 127 28.13 21.46 -6.36
C PRO A 127 28.57 22.91 -6.62
N ALA A 128 27.64 23.85 -6.52
CA ALA A 128 27.91 25.29 -6.61
C ALA A 128 27.29 26.06 -5.43
N HIS A 129 27.19 25.43 -4.26
CA HIS A 129 26.70 26.10 -3.06
C HIS A 129 27.63 25.90 -1.86
N VAL A 130 28.87 26.37 -2.00
CA VAL A 130 29.72 26.73 -0.85
C VAL A 130 30.52 27.98 -1.20
N ARG A 131 29.92 29.16 -0.98
CA ARG A 131 30.61 30.39 -0.52
C ARG A 131 29.60 31.53 -0.40
N ARG A 132 29.19 31.81 0.84
CA ARG A 132 29.53 33.09 1.47
C ARG A 132 29.31 32.98 2.97
N VAL A 133 30.39 33.31 3.68
CA VAL A 133 30.40 33.82 5.05
C VAL A 133 29.66 35.15 5.07
#